data_AF-A0A956F606-F1
#
_entry.id   AF-A0A956F606-F1
#
_cell.length_a   1.000
_cell.length_b   1.000
_cell.length_c   1.000
_cell.angle_alpha   90.00
_cell.angle_beta   90.00
_cell.angle_gamma   90.00
#
_symmetry.space_group_name_H-M   'P 1'
#
loop_
_entity.id
_entity.type
_entity.pdbx_description
1 polymer ?
#
loop_
_entity_poly.entity_id
_entity_poly.type
_entity_poly.pdbx_seq_one_letter_code
_entity_poly.pdbx_strand_id
1 'polypeptide(L)'
;MAISRQQWMSIHLNGLGLRSGANAEDLGKASYAMAYGNAFAVPDDFDDRLTNTIAQILAFDGASQRTLIIVTGVYPTGEAYGGKEATFPKCSSAPRGSHASTDIADLGQEGLIGWVLDQLPK
;
A
#
# COMPACT_ATOMS: atom_id res chain seq x y z
N MET A 1 -11.57 7.62 -2.94
CA MET A 1 -12.07 8.23 -1.70
C MET A 1 -10.90 8.75 -0.89
N ALA A 2 -10.78 10.07 -0.73
CA ALA A 2 -9.63 10.68 -0.04
C ALA A 2 -9.59 10.28 1.45
N ILE A 3 -8.40 9.86 1.91
CA ILE A 3 -8.13 9.61 3.33
C ILE A 3 -8.12 10.90 4.15
N SER A 4 -8.41 10.79 5.44
CA SER A 4 -8.26 11.93 6.37
C SER A 4 -6.78 12.30 6.57
N ARG A 5 -6.55 13.55 7.00
CA ARG A 5 -5.20 14.00 7.40
C ARG A 5 -4.60 13.13 8.52
N GLN A 6 -5.42 12.63 9.43
CA GLN A 6 -4.96 11.78 10.52
C GLN A 6 -4.45 10.42 10.00
N GLN A 7 -5.22 9.77 9.11
CA GLN A 7 -4.78 8.56 8.41
C GLN A 7 -3.52 8.78 7.60
N TRP A 8 -3.39 9.93 6.92
CA TRP A 8 -2.17 10.28 6.20
C TRP A 8 -0.95 10.41 7.13
N MET A 9 -1.11 11.11 8.25
CA MET A 9 -0.04 11.21 9.25
C MET A 9 0.33 9.82 9.78
N SER A 10 -0.65 8.94 10.01
CA SER A 10 -0.41 7.56 10.43
C SER A 10 0.35 6.77 9.36
N ILE A 11 0.01 6.91 8.08
CA ILE A 11 0.75 6.31 6.96
C ILE A 11 2.19 6.80 6.96
N HIS A 12 2.37 8.12 7.05
CA HIS A 12 3.68 8.75 6.92
C HIS A 12 4.60 8.46 8.09
N LEU A 13 4.10 8.54 9.33
CA LEU A 13 4.90 8.32 10.54
C LEU A 13 5.26 6.85 10.72
N ASN A 14 4.34 5.93 10.46
CA ASN A 14 4.58 4.49 10.64
C ASN A 14 5.26 3.84 9.42
N GLY A 15 5.45 4.58 8.32
CA GLY A 15 5.99 4.04 7.07
C GLY A 15 5.11 2.91 6.55
N LEU A 16 3.82 3.18 6.35
CA LEU A 16 2.89 2.16 5.87
C LEU A 16 3.09 1.91 4.37
N GLY A 17 2.96 0.66 3.97
CA GLY A 17 3.04 0.24 2.57
C GLY A 17 2.17 -0.96 2.25
N LEU A 18 2.10 -1.31 0.97
CA LEU A 18 1.39 -2.48 0.47
C LEU A 18 2.35 -3.53 -0.06
N ARG A 19 2.00 -4.80 0.15
CA ARG A 19 2.70 -5.95 -0.39
C ARG A 19 1.73 -7.09 -0.64
N SER A 20 2.03 -7.95 -1.62
CA SER A 20 1.45 -9.30 -1.70
C SER A 20 2.49 -10.36 -1.33
N GLY A 21 2.09 -11.33 -0.49
CA GLY A 21 2.93 -12.41 0.02
C GLY A 21 2.22 -13.77 -0.10
N ALA A 22 2.95 -14.86 0.14
CA ALA A 22 2.37 -16.20 0.19
C ALA A 22 1.43 -16.41 1.40
N ASN A 23 1.62 -15.61 2.46
CA ASN A 23 0.79 -15.55 3.66
C ASN A 23 1.07 -14.23 4.40
N ALA A 24 0.38 -13.99 5.52
CA ALA A 24 0.53 -12.76 6.33
C ALA A 24 1.94 -12.51 6.90
N GLU A 25 2.79 -13.54 6.98
CA GLU A 25 4.16 -13.47 7.52
C GLU A 25 5.22 -13.25 6.41
N ASP A 26 4.85 -13.42 5.14
CA ASP A 26 5.75 -13.19 3.99
C ASP A 26 5.90 -11.69 3.70
N LEU A 27 6.72 -11.03 4.51
CA LEU A 27 7.05 -9.61 4.36
C LEU A 27 8.10 -9.34 3.27
N GLY A 28 8.88 -10.36 2.90
CA GLY A 28 10.00 -10.31 1.96
C GLY A 28 10.79 -8.99 1.95
N LYS A 29 11.15 -8.49 0.76
CA LYS A 29 12.01 -7.30 0.61
C LYS A 29 11.38 -6.13 -0.13
N ALA A 30 10.58 -6.39 -1.17
CA ALA A 30 9.97 -5.34 -1.96
C ALA A 30 8.54 -5.04 -1.50
N SER A 31 8.21 -3.76 -1.38
CA SER A 31 6.87 -3.26 -1.04
C SER A 31 6.59 -1.95 -1.77
N TYR A 32 5.34 -1.49 -1.71
CA TYR A 32 4.89 -0.21 -2.23
C TYR A 32 4.68 0.75 -1.07
N ALA A 33 5.54 1.75 -0.91
CA ALA A 33 5.45 2.69 0.21
C ALA A 33 4.29 3.68 -0.03
N MET A 34 3.26 3.64 0.81
CA MET A 34 2.11 4.54 0.69
C MET A 34 2.45 5.96 1.14
N ALA A 35 3.47 6.12 1.99
CA ALA A 35 4.00 7.42 2.38
C ALA A 35 4.88 7.99 1.26
N TYR A 36 4.38 8.93 0.46
CA TYR A 36 5.15 9.66 -0.56
C TYR A 36 4.88 11.16 -0.53
N GLY A 37 5.80 11.95 -1.10
CA GLY A 37 5.64 13.41 -1.14
C GLY A 37 5.76 14.06 0.24
N ASN A 38 5.03 15.16 0.43
CA ASN A 38 5.11 16.00 1.62
C ASN A 38 4.29 15.40 2.78
N ALA A 39 4.93 15.20 3.93
CA ALA A 39 4.29 14.70 5.16
C ALA A 39 3.08 15.54 5.62
N PHE A 40 3.05 16.84 5.32
CA PHE A 40 2.09 17.77 5.91
C PHE A 40 0.76 17.87 5.17
N ALA A 41 0.67 17.34 3.94
CA ALA A 41 -0.52 17.40 3.11
C ALA A 41 -0.82 16.02 2.51
N VAL A 42 -2.10 15.62 2.54
CA VAL A 42 -2.55 14.42 1.84
C VAL A 42 -2.36 14.66 0.33
N PRO A 43 -1.68 13.78 -0.40
CA PRO A 43 -1.56 13.92 -1.85
C PRO A 43 -2.92 13.81 -2.54
N ASP A 44 -3.21 14.72 -3.49
CA ASP A 44 -4.46 14.72 -4.26
C ASP A 44 -4.63 13.46 -5.13
N ASP A 45 -3.54 12.76 -5.44
CA ASP A 45 -3.47 11.54 -6.26
C ASP A 45 -3.43 10.24 -5.45
N PHE A 46 -3.62 10.28 -4.13
CA PHE A 46 -3.52 9.10 -3.26
C PHE A 46 -4.43 7.95 -3.71
N ASP A 47 -5.67 8.28 -4.06
CA ASP A 47 -6.69 7.32 -4.48
C ASP A 47 -6.34 6.65 -5.80
N ASP A 48 -5.86 7.44 -6.77
CA ASP A 48 -5.42 6.94 -8.07
C ASP A 48 -4.25 5.97 -7.87
N ARG A 49 -3.27 6.33 -7.03
CA ARG A 49 -2.13 5.46 -6.74
C ARG A 49 -2.52 4.19 -6.01
N LEU A 50 -3.44 4.25 -5.05
CA LEU A 50 -3.96 3.07 -4.38
C LEU A 50 -4.62 2.14 -5.39
N THR A 51 -5.50 2.69 -6.23
CA THR A 51 -6.21 1.95 -7.27
C THR A 51 -5.24 1.28 -8.24
N ASN A 52 -4.26 2.02 -8.75
CA ASN A 52 -3.25 1.50 -9.68
C ASN A 52 -2.35 0.46 -9.01
N THR A 53 -2.01 0.65 -7.73
CA THR A 53 -1.18 -0.31 -6.98
C THR A 53 -1.90 -1.64 -6.77
N ILE A 54 -3.17 -1.60 -6.38
CA ILE A 54 -3.99 -2.82 -6.24
C ILE A 54 -4.16 -3.50 -7.60
N ALA A 55 -4.47 -2.74 -8.67
CA ALA A 55 -4.55 -3.28 -10.02
C ALA A 55 -3.24 -3.97 -10.45
N GLN A 56 -2.09 -3.36 -10.16
CA GLN A 56 -0.79 -3.94 -10.46
C GLN A 56 -0.53 -5.22 -9.65
N ILE A 57 -0.93 -5.26 -8.37
CA ILE A 57 -0.81 -6.47 -7.54
C ILE A 57 -1.67 -7.61 -8.10
N LEU A 58 -2.90 -7.31 -8.52
CA LEU A 58 -3.84 -8.29 -9.08
C LEU A 58 -3.42 -8.81 -10.45
N ALA A 59 -2.66 -8.02 -11.22
CA ALA A 59 -2.18 -8.41 -12.54
C ALA A 59 -1.04 -9.45 -12.52
N PHE A 60 -0.43 -9.73 -11.36
CA PHE A 60 0.59 -10.76 -11.25
C PHE A 60 -0.02 -12.17 -11.33
N ASP A 61 0.69 -13.08 -12.00
CA ASP A 61 0.28 -14.48 -12.06
C ASP A 61 0.21 -15.08 -10.66
N GLY A 62 -0.87 -15.84 -10.41
CA GLY A 62 -1.18 -16.40 -9.10
C GLY A 62 -1.60 -15.40 -8.02
N ALA A 63 -1.90 -14.13 -8.34
CA ALA A 63 -2.31 -13.13 -7.33
C ALA A 63 -3.48 -13.58 -6.45
N SER A 64 -4.43 -14.35 -6.99
CA SER A 64 -5.56 -14.90 -6.21
C SER A 64 -5.15 -15.87 -5.11
N GLN A 65 -3.97 -16.47 -5.19
CA GLN A 65 -3.43 -17.39 -4.17
C GLN A 65 -2.61 -16.66 -3.09
N ARG A 66 -2.54 -15.33 -3.15
CA ARG A 66 -1.69 -14.51 -2.31
C ARG A 66 -2.51 -13.74 -1.29
N THR A 67 -1.82 -13.30 -0.25
CA THR A 67 -2.35 -12.41 0.78
C THR A 67 -1.90 -10.99 0.49
N LEU A 68 -2.82 -10.03 0.50
CA LEU A 68 -2.51 -8.59 0.53
C LEU A 68 -2.17 -8.20 1.97
N ILE A 69 -1.08 -7.46 2.16
CA ILE A 69 -0.54 -7.09 3.46
C ILE A 69 -0.30 -5.59 3.50
N ILE A 70 -0.83 -4.93 4.52
CA ILE A 70 -0.38 -3.59 4.92
C ILE A 70 0.83 -3.80 5.82
N VAL A 71 1.98 -3.33 5.37
CA VAL A 71 3.25 -3.48 6.07
C VAL A 71 3.69 -2.16 6.71
N THR A 72 4.61 -2.24 7.66
CA THR A 72 5.14 -1.08 8.41
C THR A 72 6.64 -0.87 8.20
N GLY A 73 7.12 0.33 8.50
CA GLY A 73 8.54 0.68 8.46
C GLY A 73 9.14 0.74 7.06
N VAL A 74 8.32 0.98 6.04
CA VAL A 74 8.75 1.14 4.64
C VAL A 74 8.60 2.59 4.21
N TYR A 75 9.69 3.16 3.69
CA TYR A 75 9.75 4.56 3.27
C TYR A 75 10.30 4.63 1.84
N PRO A 76 9.81 5.56 1.01
CA PRO A 76 10.29 5.70 -0.35
C PRO A 76 11.78 6.06 -0.34
N THR A 77 12.58 5.40 -1.16
CA THR A 77 14.03 5.62 -1.25
C THR A 77 14.42 6.62 -2.34
N GLY A 78 13.45 7.29 -2.97
CA GLY A 78 13.66 8.26 -4.05
C GLY A 78 12.42 9.12 -4.30
N GLU A 79 12.58 10.20 -5.06
CA GLU A 79 11.49 11.07 -5.49
C GLU A 79 10.47 10.31 -6.35
N ALA A 80 9.21 10.73 -6.27
CA ALA A 80 8.07 10.04 -6.86
C ALA A 80 8.26 9.79 -8.36
N TYR A 81 8.22 8.51 -8.77
CA TYR A 81 8.12 8.18 -10.18
C TYR A 81 6.64 8.20 -10.61
N GLY A 82 6.31 9.13 -11.49
CA GLY A 82 5.11 9.13 -12.33
C GLY A 82 3.94 9.99 -11.83
N GLY A 83 3.12 10.45 -12.79
CA GLY A 83 1.91 11.26 -12.58
C GLY A 83 0.73 10.45 -12.05
N LYS A 84 -0.51 10.89 -12.33
CA LYS A 84 -1.74 10.29 -11.79
C LYS A 84 -1.95 8.80 -12.09
N GLU A 85 -1.33 8.29 -13.16
CA GLU A 85 -1.40 6.86 -13.51
C GLU A 85 -0.33 6.00 -12.81
N ALA A 86 0.46 6.59 -11.93
CA ALA A 86 1.52 5.87 -11.23
C ALA A 86 0.96 5.02 -10.08
N THR A 87 1.71 3.98 -9.71
CA THR A 87 1.53 3.28 -8.45
C THR A 87 2.23 4.02 -7.31
N PHE A 88 2.07 3.55 -6.08
CA PHE A 88 2.90 4.00 -4.98
C PHE A 88 4.38 3.70 -5.26
N PRO A 89 5.34 4.50 -4.77
CA PRO A 89 6.75 4.25 -4.98
C PRO A 89 7.18 2.87 -4.47
N LYS A 90 7.89 2.12 -5.30
CA LYS A 90 8.48 0.85 -4.88
C LYS A 90 9.62 1.11 -3.91
N CYS A 91 9.59 0.39 -2.80
CA CYS A 91 10.63 0.40 -1.79
C CYS A 91 11.38 -0.94 -1.81
N SER A 92 12.71 -0.88 -1.81
CA SER A 92 13.59 -2.06 -1.76
C SER A 92 13.96 -2.48 -0.33
N SER A 93 13.59 -1.67 0.68
CA SER A 93 13.82 -2.01 2.08
C SER A 93 12.80 -3.03 2.57
N ALA A 94 13.29 -4.04 3.30
CA ALA A 94 12.43 -5.02 3.94
C ALA A 94 11.49 -4.33 4.95
N PRO A 95 10.18 -4.67 4.95
CA PRO A 95 9.28 -4.16 5.97
C PRO A 95 9.66 -4.63 7.36
N ARG A 96 9.34 -3.81 8.38
CA ARG A 96 9.64 -4.11 9.78
C ARG A 96 8.57 -4.97 10.46
N GLY A 97 7.38 -5.04 9.87
CA GLY A 97 6.25 -5.77 10.45
C GLY A 97 5.01 -5.72 9.56
N SER A 98 4.02 -6.53 9.93
CA SER A 98 2.67 -6.54 9.36
C SER A 98 1.73 -5.73 10.24
N HIS A 99 0.92 -4.88 9.63
CA HIS A 99 -0.16 -4.13 10.29
C HIS A 99 -1.49 -4.86 10.15
N ALA A 100 -1.83 -5.29 8.94
CA ALA A 100 -3.05 -6.03 8.64
C ALA A 100 -2.86 -6.86 7.36
N SER A 101 -3.67 -7.91 7.20
CA SER A 101 -3.63 -8.76 6.00
C SER A 101 -5.01 -9.31 5.65
N THR A 102 -5.23 -9.56 4.36
CA THR A 102 -6.43 -10.22 3.82
C THR A 102 -6.06 -11.09 2.63
N ASP A 103 -6.78 -12.17 2.40
CA ASP A 103 -6.57 -12.99 1.20
C ASP A 103 -7.15 -12.28 -0.03
N ILE A 104 -6.42 -12.32 -1.13
CA ILE A 104 -6.81 -11.61 -2.37
C ILE A 104 -8.02 -12.28 -3.02
N ALA A 105 -8.18 -13.60 -2.90
CA ALA A 105 -9.34 -14.31 -3.44
C ALA A 105 -10.68 -13.84 -2.84
N ASP A 106 -10.66 -13.33 -1.61
CA ASP A 106 -11.88 -12.97 -0.88
C ASP A 106 -12.50 -11.67 -1.39
N LEU A 107 -11.68 -10.80 -2.00
CA LEU A 107 -12.07 -9.44 -2.35
C LEU A 107 -11.61 -9.10 -3.77
N GLY A 108 -12.54 -8.65 -4.62
CA GLY A 108 -12.20 -8.01 -5.89
C GLY A 108 -11.46 -6.68 -5.67
N GLN A 109 -10.97 -6.06 -6.76
CA GLN A 109 -10.19 -4.82 -6.69
C GLN A 109 -10.82 -3.73 -5.81
N GLU A 110 -12.10 -3.41 -6.01
CA GLU A 110 -12.81 -2.42 -5.21
C GLU A 110 -12.90 -2.81 -3.73
N GLY A 111 -13.12 -4.10 -3.45
CA GLY A 111 -13.16 -4.64 -2.09
C GLY A 111 -11.81 -4.51 -1.38
N LEU A 112 -10.70 -4.77 -2.09
CA LEU A 112 -9.36 -4.61 -1.56
C LEU A 112 -9.01 -3.14 -1.29
N ILE A 113 -9.43 -2.23 -2.17
CA ILE A 113 -9.26 -0.78 -1.96
C ILE A 113 -10.01 -0.33 -0.69
N GLY A 114 -11.29 -0.72 -0.57
CA GLY A 114 -12.09 -0.43 0.61
C GLY A 114 -11.46 -1.01 1.88
N TRP A 115 -11.02 -2.25 1.84
CA TRP A 115 -10.32 -2.91 2.94
C TRP A 115 -9.06 -2.15 3.35
N VAL A 116 -8.21 -1.74 2.40
CA VAL A 116 -7.00 -0.96 2.73
C VAL A 116 -7.36 0.30 3.50
N LEU A 117 -8.34 1.06 3.00
CA LEU A 117 -8.77 2.32 3.62
C LEU A 117 -9.33 2.13 5.03
N ASP A 118 -10.09 1.05 5.26
CA ASP A 118 -10.68 0.72 6.55
C ASP A 118 -9.63 0.28 7.58
N GLN A 119 -8.54 -0.35 7.13
CA GLN A 119 -7.45 -0.79 8.01
C GLN A 119 -6.44 0.31 8.34
N LEU A 120 -6.49 1.47 7.67
CA LEU A 120 -5.59 2.58 8.00
C LEU A 120 -5.87 3.11 9.42
N PRO A 121 -4.83 3.27 10.26
CA PRO A 121 -5.00 3.82 11.61
C PRO A 121 -5.64 5.21 11.55
N LYS A 122 -6.68 5.39 12.36
CA LYS A 122 -7.38 6.67 12.50
C LYS A 122 -6.64 7.51 13.51
#